data_AF-A0A6A1WNR2-F1
#
_entry.id   AF-A0A6A1WNR2-F1
#
_cell.length_a   1.000
_cell.length_b   1.000
_cell.length_c   1.000
_cell.angle_alpha   90.00
_cell.angle_beta   90.00
_cell.angle_gamma   90.00
#
_symmetry.space_group_name_H-M   'P 1'
#
loop_
_entity.id
_entity.type
_entity.pdbx_description
1 polymer ?
#
loop_
_entity_poly.entity_id
_entity_poly.type
_entity_poly.pdbx_seq_one_letter_code
_entity_poly.pdbx_strand_id
1 'polypeptide(L)'
;MPNPTSDGFLEQVKELRERSKEVLDDYFIVLVGGMITEEALPTYQARINGLEIFCDQTGVDDTPWSIWAKEWSAEENRHDDLLNRYLYLSGWVDMKQIEKTTHYLIRYGMVR
;
A
#
# COMPACT_ATOMS: atom_id res chain seq x y z
N MET A 1 -0.25 -13.72 5.57
CA MET A 1 -0.25 -12.97 6.84
C MET A 1 -0.70 -13.89 7.97
N PRO A 2 -0.26 -13.65 9.22
CA PRO A 2 -0.79 -14.36 10.38
C PRO A 2 -2.33 -14.33 10.39
N ASN A 3 -2.97 -15.46 10.67
CA ASN A 3 -4.43 -15.55 10.67
C ASN A 3 -5.00 -15.12 12.04
N PRO A 4 -5.70 -13.98 12.15
CA PRO A 4 -6.20 -13.47 13.44
C PRO A 4 -7.31 -14.31 14.07
N THR A 5 -7.95 -15.22 13.32
CA THR A 5 -8.99 -16.12 13.84
C THR A 5 -8.47 -17.48 14.27
N SER A 6 -7.15 -17.73 14.10
CA SER A 6 -6.51 -18.98 14.48
C SER A 6 -6.00 -18.91 15.92
N ASP A 7 -6.13 -20.02 16.67
CA ASP A 7 -5.51 -20.18 17.99
C ASP A 7 -3.97 -20.00 17.94
N GLY A 8 -3.36 -20.20 16.77
CA GLY A 8 -1.93 -20.00 16.54
C GLY A 8 -1.52 -18.58 16.15
N PHE A 9 -2.42 -17.59 16.17
CA PHE A 9 -2.14 -16.23 15.70
C PHE A 9 -0.90 -15.62 16.38
N LEU A 10 -0.80 -15.72 17.71
CA LEU A 10 0.31 -15.12 18.46
C LEU A 10 1.66 -15.76 18.12
N GLU A 11 1.69 -17.08 17.91
CA GLU A 11 2.93 -17.76 17.49
C GLU A 11 3.31 -17.37 16.06
N GLN A 12 2.36 -17.27 15.14
CA GLN A 12 2.61 -16.81 13.77
C GLN A 12 3.16 -15.37 13.73
N VAL A 13 2.65 -14.47 14.58
CA VAL A 13 3.18 -13.11 14.72
C VAL A 13 4.60 -13.13 15.30
N LYS A 14 4.85 -13.97 16.30
CA LYS A 14 6.19 -14.15 16.89
C LYS A 14 7.20 -14.68 15.86
N GLU A 15 6.85 -15.72 15.11
CA GLU A 15 7.69 -16.26 14.02
C GLU A 15 7.96 -15.22 12.92
N LEU A 16 6.98 -14.38 12.59
CA LEU A 16 7.17 -13.27 11.66
C LEU A 16 8.22 -12.28 12.20
N ARG A 17 8.12 -11.91 13.48
CA ARG A 17 9.06 -11.00 14.14
C ARG A 17 10.46 -11.58 14.25
N GLU A 18 10.61 -12.85 14.61
CA GLU A 18 11.93 -13.49 14.68
C GLU A 18 12.63 -13.47 13.32
N ARG A 19 11.93 -13.83 12.23
CA ARG A 19 12.49 -13.73 10.87
C ARG A 19 12.81 -12.29 10.47
N SER A 20 12.03 -11.32 10.93
CA SER A 20 12.25 -9.90 10.61
C SER A 20 13.56 -9.37 11.21
N LYS A 21 14.02 -9.91 12.35
CA LYS A 21 15.31 -9.52 12.97
C LYS A 21 16.54 -9.91 12.15
N GLU A 22 16.40 -10.89 11.26
CA GLU A 22 17.50 -11.37 10.40
C GLU A 22 17.61 -10.56 9.09
N VAL A 23 16.65 -9.68 8.82
CA VAL A 23 16.63 -8.83 7.64
C VAL A 23 17.40 -7.53 7.91
N LEU A 24 18.27 -7.14 6.98
CA LEU A 24 19.08 -5.93 7.10
C LEU A 24 18.22 -4.66 7.04
N ASP A 25 18.61 -3.63 7.79
CA ASP A 25 17.93 -2.33 7.79
C ASP A 25 17.84 -1.71 6.38
N ASP A 26 18.89 -1.87 5.56
CA ASP A 26 18.91 -1.42 4.16
C ASP A 26 17.74 -1.99 3.35
N TYR A 27 17.35 -3.24 3.63
CA TYR A 27 16.20 -3.87 2.98
C TYR A 27 14.89 -3.25 3.46
N PHE A 28 14.75 -2.99 4.77
CA PHE A 28 13.57 -2.32 5.32
C PHE A 28 13.42 -0.89 4.79
N ILE A 29 14.51 -0.15 4.59
CA ILE A 29 14.46 1.18 3.98
C ILE A 29 13.81 1.13 2.60
N VAL A 30 14.26 0.20 1.74
CA VAL A 30 13.69 0.03 0.39
C VAL A 30 12.24 -0.44 0.46
N LEU A 31 11.94 -1.40 1.34
CA LEU A 31 10.59 -1.94 1.49
C LEU A 31 9.59 -0.88 1.99
N VAL A 32 10.01 -0.03 2.93
CA VAL A 32 9.22 1.11 3.43
C VAL A 32 8.97 2.11 2.30
N GLY A 33 9.98 2.43 1.50
CA GLY A 33 9.82 3.30 0.33
C GLY A 33 8.82 2.73 -0.68
N GLY A 34 8.89 1.42 -0.93
CA GLY A 34 7.92 0.70 -1.76
C GLY A 34 6.50 0.82 -1.19
N MET A 35 6.30 0.52 0.09
CA MET A 35 4.99 0.59 0.73
C MET A 35 4.39 2.00 0.68
N ILE A 36 5.16 3.04 1.02
CA ILE A 36 4.72 4.44 0.92
C ILE A 36 4.27 4.79 -0.52
N THR A 37 4.96 4.24 -1.51
CA THR A 37 4.65 4.47 -2.92
C THR A 37 3.35 3.77 -3.33
N GLU A 38 3.11 2.54 -2.86
CA GLU A 38 1.85 1.80 -3.08
C GLU A 38 0.66 2.50 -2.40
N GLU A 39 0.82 2.93 -1.14
CA GLU A 39 -0.24 3.59 -0.36
C GLU A 39 -0.66 4.96 -0.94
N ALA A 40 0.17 5.54 -1.81
CA ALA A 40 -0.16 6.75 -2.56
C ALA A 40 -1.17 6.52 -3.72
N LEU A 41 -1.83 5.36 -3.76
CA LEU A 41 -2.84 4.96 -4.77
C LEU A 41 -3.86 6.05 -5.15
N PRO A 42 -4.41 6.87 -4.22
CA PRO A 42 -5.31 7.97 -4.60
C PRO A 42 -4.69 8.96 -5.59
N THR A 43 -3.37 9.19 -5.52
CA THR A 43 -2.63 10.04 -6.46
C THR A 43 -2.62 9.43 -7.86
N TYR A 44 -2.40 8.11 -7.97
CA TYR A 44 -2.39 7.43 -9.26
C TYR A 44 -3.78 7.38 -9.88
N GLN A 45 -4.81 7.06 -9.09
CA GLN A 45 -6.19 7.03 -9.56
C GLN A 45 -6.64 8.41 -10.06
N ALA A 46 -6.32 9.49 -9.33
CA ALA A 46 -6.58 10.86 -9.77
C ALA A 46 -5.85 11.20 -11.07
N ARG A 47 -4.61 10.73 -11.24
CA ARG A 47 -3.84 10.94 -12.47
C ARG A 47 -4.41 10.17 -13.66
N ILE A 48 -4.83 8.93 -13.47
CA ILE A 48 -5.50 8.11 -14.50
C ILE A 48 -6.80 8.80 -14.93
N ASN A 49 -7.66 9.17 -13.98
CA ASN A 49 -8.93 9.86 -14.28
C ASN A 49 -8.74 11.24 -14.91
N GLY A 50 -7.61 11.90 -14.69
CA GLY A 50 -7.26 13.16 -15.33
C GLY A 50 -6.82 13.05 -16.79
N LEU A 51 -6.61 11.83 -17.31
CA LEU A 51 -6.31 11.59 -18.72
C LEU A 51 -7.62 11.46 -19.51
N GLU A 52 -7.73 12.18 -20.62
CA GLU A 52 -8.94 12.25 -21.46
C GLU A 52 -9.49 10.87 -21.87
N ILE A 53 -8.60 9.89 -22.09
CA ILE A 53 -8.97 8.52 -22.52
C ILE A 53 -9.58 7.69 -21.39
N PHE A 54 -9.15 7.91 -20.15
CA PHE A 54 -9.54 7.11 -18.97
C PHE A 54 -10.56 7.81 -18.08
N CYS A 55 -11.01 9.00 -18.48
CA CYS A 55 -11.85 9.86 -17.67
C CYS A 55 -13.18 9.18 -17.32
N ASP A 56 -13.36 8.90 -16.03
CA ASP A 56 -14.66 8.57 -15.44
C ASP A 56 -15.30 9.86 -14.92
N GLN A 57 -16.46 10.22 -15.45
CA GLN A 57 -17.16 11.46 -15.11
C GLN A 57 -18.06 11.31 -13.87
N THR A 58 -18.50 10.09 -13.56
CA THR A 58 -19.49 9.82 -12.51
C THR A 58 -18.92 9.01 -11.34
N GLY A 59 -17.72 8.46 -11.50
CA GLY A 59 -17.11 7.48 -10.61
C GLY A 59 -17.62 6.05 -10.82
N VAL A 60 -18.59 5.87 -11.72
CA VAL A 60 -19.24 4.58 -12.01
C VAL A 60 -19.52 4.40 -13.51
N ASP A 61 -18.80 5.12 -14.38
CA ASP A 61 -19.01 4.99 -15.83
C ASP A 61 -18.79 3.54 -16.31
N ASP A 62 -19.56 3.11 -17.32
CA ASP A 62 -19.49 1.76 -17.90
C ASP A 62 -18.58 1.70 -19.15
N THR A 63 -17.71 2.71 -19.34
CA THR A 63 -16.74 2.68 -20.44
C THR A 63 -15.66 1.64 -20.16
N PRO A 64 -15.09 0.97 -21.20
CA PRO A 64 -14.02 0.00 -20.99
C PRO A 64 -12.82 0.55 -20.21
N TRP A 65 -12.51 1.84 -20.39
CA TRP A 65 -11.39 2.49 -19.69
C TRP A 65 -11.71 2.84 -18.23
N SER A 66 -12.93 3.26 -17.91
CA SER A 66 -13.36 3.43 -16.50
C SER A 66 -13.37 2.08 -15.78
N ILE A 67 -13.92 1.04 -16.42
CA ILE A 67 -13.92 -0.32 -15.85
C ILE A 67 -12.47 -0.76 -15.57
N TRP A 68 -11.57 -0.63 -16.55
CA TRP A 68 -10.15 -0.94 -16.35
C TRP A 68 -9.54 -0.15 -15.20
N ALA A 69 -9.75 1.17 -15.12
CA ALA A 69 -9.16 2.01 -14.08
C ALA A 69 -9.64 1.62 -12.67
N LYS A 70 -10.92 1.25 -12.53
CA LYS A 70 -11.50 0.78 -11.26
C LYS A 70 -10.95 -0.58 -10.85
N GLU A 71 -10.93 -1.54 -11.78
CA GLU A 71 -10.41 -2.89 -11.52
C GLU A 71 -8.91 -2.86 -11.21
N TRP A 72 -8.12 -2.09 -11.96
CA TRP A 72 -6.71 -1.87 -11.66
C TRP A 72 -6.52 -1.29 -10.25
N SER A 73 -7.27 -0.24 -9.90
CA SER A 73 -7.18 0.36 -8.55
C SER A 73 -7.56 -0.64 -7.45
N ALA A 74 -8.56 -1.49 -7.69
CA ALA A 74 -8.96 -2.53 -6.76
C ALA A 74 -7.88 -3.61 -6.56
N GLU A 75 -7.16 -3.95 -7.63
CA GLU A 75 -6.03 -4.85 -7.55
C GLU A 75 -4.85 -4.25 -6.79
N GLU A 76 -4.46 -3.01 -7.14
CA GLU A 76 -3.32 -2.29 -6.52
C GLU A 76 -3.52 -2.01 -5.03
N ASN A 77 -4.76 -1.75 -4.58
CA ASN A 77 -5.06 -1.53 -3.16
C ASN A 77 -4.57 -2.71 -2.28
N ARG A 78 -4.51 -3.92 -2.82
CA ARG A 78 -4.04 -5.09 -2.05
C ARG A 78 -2.53 -5.08 -1.83
N HIS A 79 -1.77 -4.34 -2.63
CA HIS A 79 -0.31 -4.23 -2.48
C HIS A 79 0.05 -3.46 -1.21
N ASP A 80 -0.54 -2.26 -1.01
CA ASP A 80 -0.35 -1.49 0.22
C ASP A 80 -0.84 -2.29 1.44
N ASP A 81 -2.03 -2.89 1.34
CA ASP A 81 -2.68 -3.57 2.45
C ASP A 81 -1.79 -4.69 3.03
N LEU A 82 -1.13 -5.43 2.13
CA LEU A 82 -0.22 -6.51 2.50
C LEU A 82 1.07 -5.96 3.12
N LEU A 83 1.69 -4.97 2.49
CA LEU A 83 2.96 -4.40 2.92
C LEU A 83 2.82 -3.63 4.24
N ASN A 84 1.78 -2.82 4.40
CA ASN A 84 1.50 -2.06 5.60
C ASN A 84 1.32 -3.00 6.81
N ARG A 85 0.47 -4.03 6.68
CA ARG A 85 0.26 -5.01 7.75
C ARG A 85 1.53 -5.81 8.06
N TYR A 86 2.34 -6.13 7.05
CA TYR A 86 3.63 -6.78 7.26
C TYR A 86 4.59 -5.90 8.07
N LEU A 87 4.79 -4.65 7.65
CA LEU A 87 5.66 -3.69 8.33
C LEU A 87 5.17 -3.42 9.77
N TYR A 88 3.87 -3.24 9.96
CA TYR A 88 3.26 -3.08 11.28
C TYR A 88 3.54 -4.27 12.21
N LEU A 89 3.31 -5.50 11.72
CA LEU A 89 3.53 -6.70 12.54
C LEU A 89 5.01 -7.03 12.76
N SER A 90 5.89 -6.64 11.82
CA SER A 90 7.34 -6.82 11.96
C SER A 90 7.89 -6.17 13.22
N GLY A 91 7.31 -5.04 13.64
CA GLY A 91 7.78 -4.26 14.78
C GLY A 91 9.18 -3.66 14.59
N TRP A 92 9.71 -3.65 13.36
CA TRP A 92 11.07 -3.22 13.05
C TRP A 92 11.18 -1.77 12.57
N VAL A 93 10.05 -1.15 12.21
CA VAL A 93 10.00 0.19 11.61
C VAL A 93 9.10 1.13 12.41
N ASP A 94 9.34 2.44 12.30
CA ASP A 94 8.50 3.47 12.92
C ASP A 94 7.28 3.77 12.02
N MET A 95 6.18 3.05 12.27
CA MET A 95 4.93 3.22 11.52
C MET A 95 4.39 4.66 11.56
N LYS A 96 4.60 5.41 12.65
CA LYS A 96 4.12 6.79 12.75
C LYS A 96 4.82 7.71 11.75
N GLN A 97 6.12 7.51 11.53
CA GLN A 97 6.85 8.29 10.52
C GLN A 97 6.45 7.88 9.11
N ILE A 98 6.19 6.60 8.89
CA ILE A 98 5.73 6.07 7.61
C ILE A 98 4.36 6.68 7.25
N GLU A 99 3.36 6.56 8.13
CA GLU A 99 2.02 7.13 7.95
C GLU A 99 2.08 8.64 7.70
N LYS A 100 2.91 9.37 8.46
CA LYS A 100 3.12 10.81 8.26
C LYS A 100 3.70 11.10 6.87
N THR A 101 4.64 10.28 6.40
CA THR A 101 5.28 10.42 5.10
C THR A 101 4.29 10.12 3.97
N THR A 102 3.50 9.05 4.07
CA THR A 102 2.40 8.76 3.15
C THR A 102 1.43 9.93 3.07
N HIS A 103 1.01 10.48 4.22
CA HIS A 103 0.12 11.64 4.27
C HIS A 103 0.69 12.86 3.52
N TYR A 104 1.99 13.12 3.67
CA TYR A 104 2.64 14.18 2.90
C TYR A 104 2.66 13.86 1.40
N LEU A 105 3.01 12.62 1.03
CA LEU A 105 3.08 12.23 -0.38
C LEU A 105 1.73 12.37 -1.08
N ILE A 106 0.64 11.86 -0.49
CA ILE A 106 -0.71 12.00 -1.03
C ILE A 106 -1.10 13.49 -1.13
N ARG A 107 -0.78 14.30 -0.11
CA ARG A 107 -1.12 15.73 -0.10
C ARG A 107 -0.40 16.52 -1.20
N TYR A 108 0.88 16.23 -1.42
CA TYR A 108 1.70 16.96 -2.38
C TYR A 108 1.63 16.38 -3.80
N GLY A 109 1.14 15.15 -3.93
CA GLY A 109 1.09 14.42 -5.18
C GLY A 109 2.48 14.10 -5.73
N MET A 110 2.52 13.69 -6.99
CA MET A 110 3.76 13.38 -7.70
C MET A 110 3.93 14.32 -8.88
N VAL A 111 5.09 14.98 -8.93
CA VAL A 111 5.51 15.81 -10.07
C VAL A 111 6.37 14.96 -11.00
N ARG A 112 6.30 15.26 -12.31
CA ARG A 112 7.07 14.56 -13.34
C ARG A 112 8.46 15.15 -13.48
#